data_AF-A0A089QRY6-F1
#
_entry.id   AF-A0A089QRY6-F1
#
_cell.length_a   1.000
_cell.length_b   1.000
_cell.length_c   1.000
_cell.angle_alpha   90.00
_cell.angle_beta   90.00
_cell.angle_gamma   90.00
#
_symmetry.space_group_name_H-M   'P 1'
#
loop_
_entity.id
_entity.type
_entity.pdbx_description
1 polymer ?
#
loop_
_entity_poly.entity_id
_entity_poly.type
_entity_poly.pdbx_seq_one_letter_code
_entity_poly.pdbx_strand_id
1 'polypeptide(L)' 'MTSTSFDKNGLDKAGIHWMQYLSMTSMSLLIFLIALDKAVPSFHQFVLLSMAKAGIICNGMAG' A
#
# COMPACT_ATOMS: atom_id res chain seq x y z
N MET A 1 -29.31 -8.95 -9.58
CA MET A 1 -28.83 -7.76 -8.84
C MET A 1 -27.77 -8.22 -7.86
N THR A 2 -26.53 -7.84 -8.06
CA THR A 2 -25.44 -8.05 -7.09
C THR A 2 -25.76 -7.21 -5.85
N SER A 3 -26.22 -7.85 -4.78
CA SER A 3 -26.45 -7.20 -3.49
C SER A 3 -25.12 -6.68 -2.97
N THR A 4 -24.92 -5.37 -2.99
CA THR A 4 -23.77 -4.75 -2.34
C THR A 4 -23.92 -4.92 -0.84
N SER A 5 -22.89 -5.39 -0.14
CA SER A 5 -22.91 -5.55 1.32
C SER A 5 -22.97 -4.21 2.08
N PHE A 6 -22.87 -3.10 1.34
CA PHE A 6 -22.91 -1.73 1.83
C PHE A 6 -24.24 -1.08 1.46
N ASP A 7 -24.77 -0.27 2.37
CA ASP A 7 -25.95 0.57 2.14
C ASP A 7 -25.61 1.74 1.19
N LYS A 8 -26.61 2.54 0.79
CA LYS A 8 -26.48 3.71 -0.10
C LYS A 8 -25.46 4.74 0.36
N ASN A 9 -25.21 4.82 1.66
CA ASN A 9 -24.21 5.68 2.27
C ASN A 9 -22.83 5.03 2.37
N GLY A 10 -22.65 3.83 1.82
CA GLY A 10 -21.38 3.11 1.82
C GLY A 10 -21.04 2.42 3.14
N LEU A 11 -21.99 2.30 4.06
CA LEU A 11 -21.82 1.69 5.39
C LEU A 11 -22.21 0.22 5.36
N ASP A 12 -21.45 -0.62 6.06
CA ASP A 12 -21.80 -2.03 6.29
C ASP A 12 -22.80 -2.18 7.47
N LYS A 13 -23.17 -3.43 7.80
CA LYS A 13 -24.08 -3.71 8.92
C LYS A 13 -23.51 -3.32 10.30
N ALA A 14 -22.20 -3.20 10.43
CA ALA A 14 -21.51 -2.74 11.63
C ALA A 14 -21.31 -1.21 11.66
N GLY A 15 -21.75 -0.49 10.62
CA GLY A 15 -21.58 0.96 10.50
C GLY A 15 -20.19 1.39 10.04
N ILE A 16 -19.40 0.48 9.46
CA ILE A 16 -18.07 0.79 8.92
C ILE A 16 -18.21 1.16 7.45
N HIS A 17 -17.62 2.31 7.08
CA HIS A 17 -17.64 2.78 5.70
C HIS A 17 -16.65 1.99 4.83
N TRP A 18 -16.99 1.68 3.59
CA TRP A 18 -16.10 0.94 2.67
C TRP A 18 -14.71 1.59 2.52
N MET A 19 -14.61 2.94 2.57
CA MET A 19 -13.31 3.63 2.55
C MET A 19 -12.45 3.35 3.80
N GLN A 20 -13.07 3.06 4.95
CA GLN A 20 -12.32 2.68 6.15
C GLN A 20 -11.72 1.29 5.99
N TYR A 21 -12.44 0.34 5.39
CA TYR A 21 -11.88 -0.97 5.03
C TYR A 21 -10.71 -0.84 4.04
N LEU A 22 -10.86 0.04 3.04
CA LEU A 22 -9.79 0.33 2.09
C LEU A 22 -8.55 0.91 2.81
N SER A 23 -8.77 1.85 3.73
CA SER A 23 -7.71 2.46 4.54
C SER A 23 -7.01 1.44 5.44
N MET A 24 -7.75 0.56 6.13
CA MET A 24 -7.16 -0.50 6.95
C MET A 24 -6.32 -1.48 6.11
N THR A 25 -6.83 -1.83 4.93
CA THR A 25 -6.13 -2.74 4.00
C THR A 25 -4.85 -2.09 3.46
N SER A 26 -4.91 -0.82 3.07
CA SER A 26 -3.73 -0.09 2.56
C SER A 26 -2.67 0.11 3.63
N MET A 27 -3.06 0.42 4.88
CA MET A 27 -2.13 0.51 6.00
C MET A 27 -1.47 -0.84 6.32
N SER A 28 -2.24 -1.93 6.28
CA SER A 28 -1.71 -3.28 6.48
C SER A 28 -0.70 -3.66 5.39
N LEU A 29 -1.02 -3.34 4.13
CA LEU A 29 -0.11 -3.54 2.99
C LEU A 29 1.17 -2.70 3.16
N LEU A 30 1.04 -1.44 3.58
CA LEU A 30 2.18 -0.55 3.79
C LEU A 30 3.14 -1.11 4.86
N ILE A 31 2.61 -1.56 5.99
CA ILE A 31 3.40 -2.17 7.06
C ILE A 31 4.11 -3.43 6.53
N PHE A 32 3.41 -4.27 5.77
CA PHE A 32 3.99 -5.46 5.16
C PHE A 32 5.14 -5.11 4.20
N LEU A 33 4.96 -4.11 3.34
CA LEU A 33 6.00 -3.67 2.40
C LEU A 33 7.22 -3.09 3.13
N ILE A 34 7.02 -2.34 4.22
CA ILE A 34 8.13 -1.83 5.05
C ILE A 34 8.87 -2.98 5.73
N ALA A 35 8.15 -3.98 6.25
CA ALA A 35 8.77 -5.15 6.84
C ALA A 35 9.57 -5.96 5.81
N LEU A 36 9.04 -6.08 4.58
CA LEU A 36 9.69 -6.79 3.49
C LEU A 36 10.95 -6.06 3.00
N ASP A 37 10.92 -4.73 2.93
CA ASP A 37 12.09 -3.86 2.69
C ASP A 37 13.21 -4.09 3.70
N LYS A 38 12.86 -4.23 4.99
CA LYS A 38 13.84 -4.52 6.05
C LYS A 38 14.37 -5.95 6.02
N ALA A 39 13.53 -6.92 5.66
CA ALA A 39 13.88 -8.34 5.74
C ALA A 39 14.64 -8.85 4.52
N VAL A 40 14.43 -8.25 3.34
CA VAL A 40 14.96 -8.76 2.06
C VAL A 40 15.81 -7.68 1.36
N PRO A 41 17.15 -7.80 1.40
CA PRO A 41 18.05 -6.80 0.81
C PRO A 41 17.83 -6.55 -0.69
N SER A 42 17.47 -7.60 -1.45
CA SER A 42 17.18 -7.47 -2.87
C SER A 42 15.90 -6.67 -3.14
N PHE A 43 14.90 -6.75 -2.25
CA PHE A 43 13.70 -5.93 -2.35
C PHE A 43 14.00 -4.47 -1.99
N HIS A 44 14.86 -4.23 -1.00
CA HIS A 44 15.33 -2.89 -0.68
C HIS A 44 16.03 -2.22 -1.87
N GLN A 45 16.94 -2.94 -2.54
CA GLN A 45 17.58 -2.44 -3.76
C GLN A 45 16.57 -2.18 -4.88
N PHE A 46 15.56 -3.06 -5.06
CA PHE A 46 14.50 -2.84 -6.03
C PHE A 46 13.68 -1.58 -5.76
N VAL A 47 13.34 -1.32 -4.49
CA VAL A 47 12.62 -0.09 -4.08
C VAL A 47 13.47 1.14 -4.37
N LEU A 48 14.76 1.13 -3.99
CA LEU A 48 15.68 2.24 -4.27
C LEU A 48 15.83 2.52 -5.76
N LEU A 49 16.03 1.49 -6.59
CA LEU A 49 16.13 1.63 -8.05
C LEU A 49 14.83 2.17 -8.66
N SER A 50 13.67 1.72 -8.16
CA SER A 50 12.37 2.19 -8.61
C SER A 50 12.16 3.67 -8.27
N MET A 51 12.55 4.09 -7.06
CA MET A 51 12.47 5.49 -6.64
C MET A 51 13.47 6.38 -7.39
N ALA A 52 14.66 5.87 -7.72
CA ALA A 52 15.62 6.57 -8.56
C ALA A 52 15.10 6.77 -9.99
N LYS A 53 14.50 5.73 -10.59
CA LYS A 53 13.90 5.79 -11.92
C LYS A 53 12.67 6.70 -11.98
N ALA A 54 11.91 6.80 -10.89
CA ALA A 54 10.80 7.73 -10.74
C ALA A 54 11.27 9.19 -10.54
N GLY A 55 12.59 9.45 -10.45
CA GLY A 55 13.16 10.78 -10.23
C GLY A 55 12.96 11.33 -8.83
N ILE A 56 12.58 10.47 -7.87
CA ILE A 56 12.34 10.85 -6.46
C ILE A 56 13.67 10.90 -5.70
N ILE A 57 14.66 10.10 -6.11
CA ILE A 57 15.99 10.05 -5.50
C ILE A 57 17.05 10.23 -6.60
N CYS A 58 17.81 11.32 -6.55
CA CYS A 58 18.90 11.61 -7.50
C CYS A 58 20.30 11.19 -7.01
N ASN A 59 20.42 10.62 -5.79
CA ASN A 59 21.71 10.26 -5.20
C ASN A 59 21.83 8.74 -5.07
N GLY A 60 22.73 8.13 -5.87
CA GLY A 60 23.34 6.85 -5.50
C GLY A 60 23.55 5.80 -6.60
N MET A 61 23.02 5.95 -7.81
CA MET A 61 23.37 5.05 -8.92
C MET A 61 24.64 5.54 -9.62
N ALA A 62 25.78 5.42 -8.94
CA ALA A 62 27.10 5.39 -9.56
C ALA A 62 27.65 3.98 -9.39
N GLY A 63 27.70 3.23 -10.49
CA GLY A 63 28.15 1.84 -10.57
C GLY A 63 27.53 1.13 -11.76
#